data_AF-A0AAU8K7E2-F1
#
_entry.id   AF-A0AAU8K7E2-F1
#
_cell.length_a   1.000
_cell.length_b   1.000
_cell.length_c   1.000
_cell.angle_alpha   90.00
_cell.angle_beta   90.00
_cell.angle_gamma   90.00
#
_symmetry.space_group_name_H-M   'P 1'
#
loop_
_entity.id
_entity.type
_entity.pdbx_description
1 polymer ?
#
loop_
_entity_poly.entity_id
_entity_poly.type
_entity_poly.pdbx_seq_one_letter_code
_entity_poly.pdbx_strand_id
1 'polypeptide(L)'
;MTDLRLIITPPAPGDWHGRLNVLEALEAAGWTGDADMPLSIVRHPSGAVWAVANESDDSGLDCPNGAVIEFPGDTPSLVIIAACLAATHPTP
;
A
#
# COMPACT_ATOMS: atom_id res chain seq x y z
N MET A 1 -27.36 -6.95 -2.65
CA MET A 1 -25.95 -7.22 -2.33
C MET A 1 -25.17 -7.02 -3.61
N THR A 2 -24.57 -5.84 -3.78
CA THR A 2 -23.99 -5.41 -5.07
C THR A 2 -22.55 -5.91 -5.14
N ASP A 3 -22.27 -6.81 -6.08
CA ASP A 3 -20.95 -7.38 -6.35
C ASP A 3 -20.11 -6.32 -7.07
N LEU A 4 -19.12 -5.75 -6.37
CA LEU A 4 -18.26 -4.68 -6.87
C LEU A 4 -17.08 -5.32 -7.62
N ARG A 5 -17.25 -5.51 -8.94
CA ARG A 5 -16.18 -6.06 -9.79
C ARG A 5 -15.34 -4.92 -10.34
N LEU A 6 -14.17 -4.69 -9.74
CA LEU A 6 -13.15 -3.81 -10.30
C LEU A 6 -12.48 -4.51 -11.51
N ILE A 7 -12.64 -3.95 -12.71
CA ILE A 7 -11.90 -4.36 -13.90
C ILE A 7 -10.68 -3.44 -14.01
N ILE A 8 -9.48 -3.96 -13.74
CA ILE A 8 -8.23 -3.21 -13.92
C ILE A 8 -7.57 -3.71 -15.21
N THR A 9 -7.33 -2.79 -16.14
CA THR A 9 -6.57 -3.06 -17.37
C THR A 9 -5.07 -2.86 -17.08
N PRO A 10 -4.17 -3.78 -17.47
CA PRO A 10 -2.75 -3.61 -17.20
C PRO A 10 -2.14 -2.48 -18.05
N PRO A 11 -1.28 -1.63 -17.48
CA PRO A 11 -0.62 -0.54 -18.21
C PRO A 11 0.52 -1.03 -19.13
N ALA A 12 0.92 -0.19 -20.08
CA ALA A 12 2.00 -0.48 -21.03
C ALA A 12 3.40 -0.40 -20.36
N PRO A 13 4.42 -1.10 -20.90
CA PRO A 13 5.78 -1.04 -20.35
C PRO A 13 6.37 0.37 -20.49
N GLY A 14 6.82 0.96 -19.38
CA GLY A 14 7.48 2.28 -19.34
C GLY A 14 6.82 3.28 -18.38
N ASP A 15 5.56 3.06 -18.01
CA ASP A 15 4.90 3.81 -16.94
C ASP A 15 4.84 2.91 -15.69
N TRP A 16 5.78 3.12 -14.77
CA TRP A 16 5.78 2.43 -13.48
C TRP A 16 4.51 2.78 -12.70
N HIS A 17 3.60 1.82 -12.56
CA HIS A 17 2.41 1.95 -11.70
C HIS A 17 2.52 1.05 -10.48
N GLY A 18 3.73 1.02 -9.89
CA GLY A 18 4.12 0.03 -8.91
C GLY A 18 3.26 0.07 -7.66
N ARG A 19 2.33 -0.87 -7.56
CA ARG A 19 1.31 -0.96 -6.50
C ARG A 19 0.35 0.24 -6.43
N LEU A 20 0.06 0.92 -7.53
CA LEU A 20 -0.89 2.06 -7.52
C LEU A 20 -2.26 1.69 -6.94
N ASN A 21 -2.73 0.46 -7.20
CA ASN A 21 -3.96 -0.07 -6.61
C ASN A 21 -3.91 -0.19 -5.07
N VAL A 22 -2.74 -0.47 -4.49
CA VAL A 22 -2.52 -0.46 -3.03
C VAL A 22 -2.58 0.97 -2.52
N LEU A 23 -1.88 1.89 -3.19
CA LEU A 23 -1.89 3.31 -2.84
C LEU A 23 -3.31 3.88 -2.83
N GLU A 24 -4.07 3.71 -3.92
CA GLU A 24 -5.45 4.18 -4.03
C GLU A 24 -6.36 3.61 -2.94
N ALA A 25 -6.18 2.32 -2.61
CA ALA A 25 -6.95 1.68 -1.54
C ALA A 25 -6.60 2.26 -0.15
N LEU A 26 -5.33 2.57 0.10
CA LEU A 26 -4.88 3.17 1.35
C LEU A 26 -5.37 4.62 1.48
N GLU A 27 -5.30 5.41 0.41
CA GLU A 27 -5.85 6.77 0.39
C GLU A 27 -7.36 6.77 0.64
N ALA A 28 -8.10 5.86 0.01
CA ALA A 28 -9.53 5.66 0.28
C ALA A 28 -9.81 5.26 1.74
N ALA A 29 -8.84 4.66 2.42
CA ALA A 29 -8.90 4.30 3.84
C ALA A 29 -8.37 5.41 4.77
N GLY A 30 -8.05 6.60 4.25
CA GLY A 30 -7.62 7.75 5.05
C GLY A 30 -6.11 7.84 5.29
N TRP A 31 -5.31 7.06 4.57
CA TRP A 31 -3.87 7.29 4.49
C TRP A 31 -3.58 8.48 3.55
N THR A 32 -2.38 9.06 3.64
CA THR A 32 -2.00 10.22 2.82
C THR A 32 -0.61 10.00 2.24
N GLY A 33 -0.44 10.30 0.95
CA GLY A 33 0.86 10.32 0.30
C GLY A 33 1.84 11.27 1.02
N ASP A 34 3.10 10.87 1.05
CA ASP A 34 4.19 11.70 1.57
C ASP A 34 4.36 12.99 0.76
N ALA A 35 4.88 14.06 1.38
CA ALA A 35 5.03 15.35 0.73
C ALA A 35 6.04 15.34 -0.42
N ASP A 36 7.13 14.58 -0.27
CA ASP A 36 8.23 14.53 -1.24
C ASP A 36 8.02 13.38 -2.23
N MET A 37 7.44 12.27 -1.76
CA MET A 37 7.26 11.04 -2.54
C MET A 37 5.80 10.52 -2.50
N PRO A 38 4.81 11.31 -2.93
CA PRO A 38 3.38 11.02 -2.69
C PRO A 38 2.87 9.74 -3.33
N LEU A 39 3.50 9.28 -4.42
CA LEU A 39 3.12 8.06 -5.13
C LEU A 39 3.87 6.81 -4.66
N SER A 40 4.85 6.96 -3.77
CA SER A 40 5.75 5.87 -3.37
C SER A 40 5.77 5.64 -1.87
N ILE A 41 5.39 6.64 -1.07
CA ILE A 41 5.33 6.56 0.39
C ILE A 41 3.97 7.07 0.83
N VAL A 42 3.28 6.29 1.65
CA VAL A 42 1.96 6.63 2.17
C VAL A 42 1.97 6.48 3.69
N ARG A 43 1.46 7.50 4.39
CA ARG A 43 1.50 7.61 5.86
C ARG A 43 0.09 7.62 6.44
N HIS A 44 -0.07 7.01 7.61
CA HIS A 44 -1.31 7.04 8.37
C HIS A 44 -1.12 7.81 9.70
N PRO A 45 -2.15 8.52 10.22
CA PRO A 45 -2.08 9.20 11.52
C PRO A 45 -1.75 8.29 12.72
N SER A 46 -1.94 6.96 12.59
CA SER A 46 -1.50 6.01 13.62
C SER A 46 0.03 5.88 13.74
N GLY A 47 0.79 6.44 12.80
CA GLY A 47 2.24 6.28 12.68
C GLY A 47 2.68 5.14 11.75
N ALA A 48 1.73 4.43 11.12
CA ALA A 48 2.05 3.40 10.14
C ALA A 48 2.51 4.06 8.83
N VAL A 49 3.50 3.45 8.16
CA VAL A 49 4.03 3.94 6.87
C VAL A 49 4.22 2.78 5.93
N TRP A 50 3.64 2.86 4.74
CA TRP A 50 3.86 1.90 3.67
C TRP A 50 4.62 2.56 2.52
N ALA A 51 5.56 1.85 1.91
CA ALA A 51 6.34 2.37 0.80
C ALA A 51 6.68 1.31 -0.25
N VAL A 52 6.72 1.72 -1.51
CA VAL A 52 7.28 0.93 -2.62
C VAL A 52 8.79 1.09 -2.61
N ALA A 53 9.51 -0.04 -2.61
CA ALA A 53 10.95 -0.07 -2.41
C ALA A 53 11.76 0.00 -3.71
N ASN A 54 11.23 -0.54 -4.82
CA ASN A 54 11.95 -0.61 -6.09
C ASN A 54 11.04 -0.82 -7.31
N GLU A 55 11.65 -0.90 -8.48
CA GLU A 55 11.03 -1.17 -9.79
C GLU A 55 10.66 -2.65 -10.00
N SER A 56 10.69 -3.48 -8.96
CA SER A 56 10.22 -4.87 -8.99
C SER A 56 8.94 -5.05 -8.16
N ASP A 57 8.28 -3.98 -7.77
CA ASP A 57 7.04 -3.97 -6.96
C ASP A 57 7.22 -4.46 -5.52
N ASP A 58 8.47 -4.60 -5.08
CA ASP A 58 8.77 -4.84 -3.68
C ASP A 58 8.29 -3.63 -2.86
N SER A 59 7.76 -3.89 -1.68
CA SER A 59 7.29 -2.84 -0.78
C SER A 59 7.45 -3.23 0.68
N GLY A 60 7.30 -2.27 1.58
CA GLY A 60 7.43 -2.49 3.02
C GLY A 60 6.40 -1.71 3.81
N LEU A 61 6.09 -2.20 5.01
CA LEU A 61 5.23 -1.57 6.00
C LEU A 61 5.97 -1.45 7.33
N ASP A 62 6.18 -0.22 7.76
CA ASP A 62 6.63 0.12 9.11
C ASP A 62 5.40 0.28 10.01
N CYS A 63 5.31 -0.58 11.02
CA CYS A 63 4.20 -0.60 11.96
C CYS A 63 4.45 0.36 13.14
N PRO A 64 3.41 0.98 13.73
CA PRO A 64 3.57 1.86 14.88
C PRO A 64 4.22 1.21 16.11
N ASN A 65 4.13 -0.12 16.23
CA ASN A 65 4.76 -0.89 17.30
C ASN A 65 6.24 -1.21 17.04
N GLY A 66 6.82 -0.68 15.96
CA GLY A 66 8.21 -0.90 15.55
C GLY A 66 8.47 -2.17 14.75
N ALA A 67 7.45 -2.99 14.48
CA ALA A 67 7.58 -4.12 13.56
C ALA A 67 7.70 -3.64 12.11
N VAL A 68 8.49 -4.34 11.30
CA VAL A 68 8.65 -4.09 9.87
C VAL A 68 8.22 -5.34 9.11
N ILE A 69 7.43 -5.15 8.06
CA ILE A 69 6.95 -6.23 7.18
C ILE A 69 7.41 -5.92 5.75
N GLU A 70 8.10 -6.87 5.13
CA GLU A 70 8.52 -6.79 3.74
C GLU A 70 7.57 -7.59 2.85
N PHE A 71 7.28 -7.05 1.67
CA PHE A 71 6.43 -7.66 0.67
C PHE A 71 7.20 -7.77 -0.64
N PRO A 72 7.63 -8.97 -1.04
CA PRO A 72 8.17 -9.22 -2.37
C PRO A 72 7.18 -8.79 -3.48
N GLY A 73 7.69 -8.48 -4.66
CA GLY A 73 6.94 -8.00 -5.82
C GLY A 73 5.77 -8.87 -6.25
N ASP A 74 5.85 -10.18 -6.02
CA ASP A 74 4.78 -11.14 -6.31
C ASP A 74 3.71 -11.25 -5.21
N THR A 75 3.88 -10.53 -4.09
CA THR A 75 2.89 -10.50 -3.00
C THR A 75 1.55 -9.96 -3.53
N PRO A 76 0.42 -10.66 -3.35
CA PRO A 76 -0.87 -10.14 -3.80
C PRO A 76 -1.22 -8.81 -3.13
N SER A 77 -1.70 -7.84 -3.92
CA SER A 77 -2.01 -6.49 -3.42
C SER A 77 -3.01 -6.50 -2.25
N LEU A 78 -3.98 -7.42 -2.27
CA LEU A 78 -4.96 -7.58 -1.19
C LEU A 78 -4.29 -7.94 0.16
N VAL A 79 -3.21 -8.72 0.14
CA VAL A 79 -2.46 -9.08 1.36
C VAL A 79 -1.79 -7.85 1.95
N ILE A 80 -1.19 -7.02 1.10
CA ILE A 80 -0.53 -5.77 1.51
C ILE A 80 -1.55 -4.80 2.10
N ILE A 81 -2.68 -4.60 1.41
CA ILE A 81 -3.77 -3.73 1.88
C ILE A 81 -4.26 -4.20 3.25
N ALA A 82 -4.55 -5.50 3.40
CA ALA A 82 -5.02 -6.06 4.67
C ALA A 82 -4.01 -5.86 5.80
N ALA A 83 -2.71 -6.06 5.54
CA ALA A 83 -1.65 -5.84 6.52
C ALA A 83 -1.56 -4.38 6.95
N CYS A 84 -1.61 -3.45 6.00
CA CYS A 84 -1.58 -2.01 6.27
C CYS A 84 -2.78 -1.58 7.13
N LEU A 85 -4.00 -1.99 6.74
CA LEU A 85 -5.20 -1.67 7.50
C LEU A 85 -5.12 -2.25 8.92
N ALA A 86 -4.67 -3.49 9.08
CA ALA A 86 -4.47 -4.10 10.39
C ALA A 86 -3.47 -3.33 11.27
N ALA A 87 -2.38 -2.80 10.68
CA ALA A 87 -1.37 -2.03 11.40
C ALA A 87 -1.85 -0.65 11.88
N THR A 88 -2.96 -0.13 11.35
CA THR A 88 -3.54 1.14 11.81
C THR A 88 -4.30 1.05 13.12
N HIS A 89 -4.67 -0.17 13.53
CA HIS A 89 -5.42 -0.40 14.75
C HIS A 89 -4.46 -0.82 15.87
N PRO A 90 -4.54 -0.21 17.08
CA PRO A 90 -3.84 -0.76 18.23
C PRO A 90 -4.36 -2.18 18.47
N THR A 91 -3.46 -3.16 18.57
CA THR A 91 -3.82 -4.46 19.11
C THR A 91 -4.37 -4.26 20.52
N PRO A 92 -5.53 -4.84 20.88
CA PRO A 92 -6.11 -4.75 22.22
C PRO A 92 -5.14 -5.17 23.33
#